data_AF-A0A1F8SE22-F1
#
_entry.id   AF-A0A1F8SE22-F1
#
_cell.length_a   1.000
_cell.length_b   1.000
_cell.length_c   1.000
_cell.angle_alpha   90.00
_cell.angle_beta   90.00
_cell.angle_gamma   90.00
#
_symmetry.space_group_name_H-M   'P 1'
#
loop_
_entity.id
_entity.type
_entity.pdbx_description
1 polymer ?
#
loop_
_entity_poly.entity_id
_entity_poly.type
_entity_poly.pdbx_seq_one_letter_code
_entity_poly.pdbx_strand_id
1 'polypeptide(L)'
;MGMVLGACGGDGSGGGGAATDGGGGGAGGDLPKGQSILFGASFDPVTLAVTGKGTKFKQGSPIVAVARTLTPRPMSEVSVTVQSPGQNAPKRPVTAAVNPDNGDLFAVDLTADNLGPATWTINFVSANGRIIASGFLTITP
;
A
#
# COMPACT_ATOMS: atom_id res chain seq x y z
N MET A 1 -3.81 -0.91 -57.68
CA MET A 1 -4.35 -1.05 -56.30
C MET A 1 -3.15 -1.37 -55.41
N GLY A 2 -2.58 -0.49 -54.58
CA GLY A 2 -3.18 0.29 -53.48
C GLY A 2 -3.42 -0.65 -52.29
N MET A 3 -2.77 -0.56 -51.12
CA MET A 3 -2.32 0.61 -50.36
C MET A 3 -1.05 0.34 -49.53
N VAL A 4 -0.27 1.42 -49.35
CA VAL A 4 0.95 1.57 -48.56
C VAL A 4 0.59 1.93 -47.11
N LEU A 5 1.29 1.32 -46.14
CA LEU A 5 1.23 1.67 -44.71
C LEU A 5 1.76 3.10 -44.51
N GLY A 6 0.90 3.98 -43.97
CA GLY A 6 1.26 5.34 -43.59
C GLY A 6 1.95 5.37 -42.23
N ALA A 7 3.19 5.85 -42.22
CA ALA A 7 3.90 6.36 -41.06
C ALA A 7 3.53 7.84 -40.83
N CYS A 8 3.33 8.21 -39.56
CA CYS A 8 3.40 9.57 -39.03
C CYS A 8 3.53 9.41 -37.50
N GLY A 9 4.49 9.95 -36.77
CA GLY A 9 5.67 10.73 -37.08
C GLY A 9 6.66 10.52 -35.93
N GLY A 10 7.93 10.78 -36.19
CA GLY A 10 8.99 10.75 -35.18
C GLY A 10 9.33 12.15 -34.70
N ASP A 11 9.76 12.23 -33.44
CA ASP A 11 10.70 13.18 -32.84
C ASP A 11 11.11 12.47 -31.53
N GLY A 12 12.35 12.02 -31.28
CA GLY A 12 13.62 12.72 -31.42
C GLY A 12 14.08 13.19 -30.04
N SER A 13 15.21 12.64 -29.56
CA SER A 13 15.98 12.92 -28.31
C SER A 13 15.82 11.84 -27.24
N GLY A 14 16.86 11.19 -26.69
CA GLY A 14 18.29 11.52 -26.66
C GLY A 14 18.77 11.48 -25.20
N GLY A 15 19.81 10.68 -24.92
CA GLY A 15 20.55 10.65 -23.64
C GLY A 15 19.89 9.76 -22.58
N GLY A 16 20.61 8.87 -21.89
CA GLY A 16 21.95 9.03 -21.34
C GLY A 16 21.80 8.98 -19.83
N GLY A 17 22.33 7.91 -19.21
CA GLY A 17 21.95 7.48 -17.87
C GLY A 17 22.34 8.41 -16.71
N ALA A 18 21.78 8.08 -15.55
CA ALA A 18 22.41 8.25 -14.23
C ALA A 18 21.62 7.42 -13.22
N ALA A 19 22.34 6.65 -12.40
CA ALA A 19 21.82 6.17 -11.14
C ALA A 19 21.52 7.38 -10.25
N THR A 20 20.30 7.47 -9.73
CA THR A 20 19.99 8.32 -8.60
C THR A 20 19.18 7.50 -7.60
N ASP A 21 19.88 7.01 -6.58
CA ASP A 21 19.34 6.91 -5.23
C ASP A 21 18.70 8.26 -4.90
N GLY A 22 17.39 8.28 -4.65
CA GLY A 22 16.70 9.54 -4.39
C GLY A 22 15.21 9.33 -4.17
N GLY A 23 14.78 9.50 -2.93
CA GLY A 23 13.40 9.37 -2.47
C GLY A 23 12.42 10.15 -3.33
N GLY A 24 11.41 9.43 -3.84
CA GLY A 24 10.24 10.00 -4.50
C GLY A 24 9.19 10.44 -3.48
N GLY A 25 9.38 11.62 -2.89
CA GLY A 25 8.27 12.38 -2.34
C GLY A 25 7.44 12.93 -3.49
N GLY A 26 6.24 12.41 -3.70
CA GLY A 26 5.38 12.81 -4.81
C GLY A 26 3.91 12.59 -4.50
N ALA A 27 3.20 13.72 -4.42
CA ALA A 27 1.78 13.91 -4.66
C ALA A 27 0.77 13.21 -3.73
N GLY A 28 -0.10 14.04 -3.13
CA GLY A 28 -1.49 13.66 -2.92
C GLY A 28 -2.06 13.19 -4.25
N GLY A 29 -2.44 11.93 -4.30
CA GLY A 29 -2.81 11.24 -5.53
C GLY A 29 -3.42 9.92 -5.14
N ASP A 30 -4.70 9.80 -5.47
CA ASP A 30 -5.66 8.80 -5.07
C ASP A 30 -5.09 7.39 -4.88
N LEU A 31 -5.48 6.77 -3.76
CA LEU A 31 -5.46 5.32 -3.63
C LEU A 31 -6.07 4.70 -4.90
N PRO A 32 -5.45 3.66 -5.48
CA PRO A 32 -5.96 3.00 -6.68
C PRO A 32 -7.46 2.75 -6.58
N LYS A 33 -8.20 2.91 -7.68
CA LYS A 33 -9.68 2.72 -7.72
C LYS A 33 -10.14 1.27 -7.49
N GLY A 34 -9.28 0.41 -6.91
CA GLY A 34 -9.53 -0.99 -6.62
C GLY A 34 -9.10 -1.37 -5.19
N GLN A 35 -9.34 -2.62 -4.83
CA GLN A 35 -8.87 -3.16 -3.54
C GLN A 35 -7.34 -3.10 -3.51
N SER A 36 -6.80 -2.21 -2.68
CA SER A 36 -5.38 -1.91 -2.66
C SER A 36 -4.93 -1.54 -1.27
N ILE A 37 -3.65 -1.73 -0.99
CA ILE A 37 -2.99 -1.25 0.22
C ILE A 37 -1.88 -0.29 -0.19
N LEU A 38 -1.86 0.87 0.45
CA LEU A 38 -0.76 1.81 0.39
C LEU A 38 0.02 1.75 1.69
N PHE A 39 1.33 1.64 1.59
CA PHE A 39 2.25 1.63 2.72
C PHE A 39 2.98 2.96 2.83
N GLY A 40 3.31 3.35 4.04
CA GLY A 40 4.15 4.53 4.31
C GLY A 40 4.69 4.55 5.73
N ALA A 41 5.27 5.68 6.14
CA ALA A 41 5.85 5.86 7.45
C ALA A 41 4.85 6.38 8.49
N SER A 42 3.81 7.12 8.06
CA SER A 42 2.72 7.59 8.91
C SER A 42 1.46 7.88 8.10
N PHE A 43 0.33 8.04 8.79
CA PHE A 43 -0.94 8.48 8.19
C PHE A 43 -1.61 9.56 9.05
N ASP A 44 -2.39 10.43 8.40
CA ASP A 44 -3.30 11.35 9.09
C ASP A 44 -4.56 10.59 9.55
N PRO A 45 -4.92 10.58 10.84
CA PRO A 45 -6.01 9.75 11.35
C PRO A 45 -7.42 10.20 10.90
N VAL A 46 -7.57 11.43 10.40
CA VAL A 46 -8.84 11.98 9.91
C VAL A 46 -9.01 11.69 8.42
N THR A 47 -7.97 11.91 7.62
CA THR A 47 -8.04 11.78 6.16
C THR A 47 -7.51 10.45 5.63
N LEU A 48 -6.80 9.69 6.49
CA LEU A 48 -6.03 8.50 6.15
C LEU A 48 -5.00 8.71 5.02
N ALA A 49 -4.58 9.97 4.83
CA ALA A 49 -3.53 10.31 3.88
C ALA A 49 -2.19 9.74 4.37
N VAL A 50 -1.52 8.96 3.51
CA VAL A 50 -0.24 8.32 3.82
C VAL A 50 0.94 9.23 3.43
N THR A 51 1.90 9.39 4.33
CA THR A 51 3.17 10.08 4.08
C THR A 51 4.35 9.11 4.13
N GLY A 52 5.46 9.48 3.47
CA GLY A 52 6.63 8.59 3.37
C GLY A 52 6.30 7.28 2.65
N LYS A 53 5.51 7.36 1.57
CA LYS A 53 5.00 6.19 0.84
C LYS A 53 6.15 5.34 0.30
N GLY A 54 6.03 4.03 0.40
CA GLY A 54 7.02 3.11 -0.14
C GLY A 54 6.63 1.66 0.10
N THR A 55 7.19 0.73 -0.66
CA THR A 55 7.03 -0.72 -0.44
C THR A 55 8.28 -1.36 0.11
N LYS A 56 9.33 -0.57 0.39
CA LYS A 56 10.60 -1.01 0.94
C LYS A 56 10.95 -0.14 2.14
N PHE A 57 11.18 -0.76 3.29
CA PHE A 57 11.50 -0.08 4.55
C PHE A 57 12.70 -0.75 5.20
N LYS A 58 13.46 0.01 5.99
CA LYS A 58 14.51 -0.57 6.83
C LYS A 58 13.90 -1.16 8.09
N GLN A 59 14.50 -2.20 8.63
CA GLN A 59 14.11 -2.75 9.93
C GLN A 59 14.08 -1.66 11.00
N GLY A 60 13.04 -1.66 11.84
CA GLY A 60 12.84 -0.64 12.87
C GLY A 60 12.28 0.70 12.37
N SER A 61 12.01 0.84 11.06
CA SER A 61 11.29 2.01 10.56
C SER A 61 9.83 1.98 11.03
N PRO A 62 9.21 3.15 11.29
CA PRO A 62 7.76 3.25 11.39
C PRO A 62 7.11 2.81 10.09
N ILE A 63 6.05 1.99 10.19
CA ILE A 63 5.33 1.48 9.03
C ILE A 63 3.85 1.53 9.32
N VAL A 64 3.10 2.08 8.38
CA VAL A 64 1.64 2.06 8.38
C VAL A 64 1.14 1.48 7.07
N ALA A 65 -0.04 0.88 7.12
CA ALA A 65 -0.74 0.39 5.94
C ALA A 65 -2.16 0.97 5.91
N VAL A 66 -2.54 1.55 4.77
CA VAL A 66 -3.88 2.06 4.52
C VAL A 66 -4.48 1.29 3.37
N ALA A 67 -5.55 0.56 3.65
CA ALA A 67 -6.30 -0.18 2.67
C ALA A 67 -7.49 0.61 2.16
N ARG A 68 -7.73 0.49 0.84
CA ARG A 68 -9.01 0.83 0.21
C ARG A 68 -9.76 -0.43 -0.15
N THR A 69 -11.03 -0.52 0.22
CA THR A 69 -11.93 -1.60 -0.14
C THR A 69 -12.94 -1.11 -1.18
N LEU A 70 -13.52 -2.04 -1.96
CA LEU A 70 -14.57 -1.71 -2.93
C LEU A 70 -15.95 -1.54 -2.30
N THR A 71 -16.15 -2.14 -1.13
CA THR A 71 -17.42 -2.14 -0.42
C THR A 71 -17.18 -1.55 0.96
N PRO A 72 -17.91 -0.48 1.32
CA PRO A 72 -17.89 0.07 2.66
C PRO A 72 -18.27 -0.98 3.71
N ARG A 73 -17.60 -0.94 4.86
CA ARG A 73 -17.80 -1.86 5.97
C ARG A 73 -17.61 -1.15 7.31
N PRO A 74 -18.25 -1.63 8.38
CA PRO A 74 -17.91 -1.17 9.72
C PRO A 74 -16.48 -1.61 10.08
N MET A 75 -15.77 -0.73 10.77
CA MET A 75 -14.40 -0.96 11.25
C MET A 75 -14.29 -2.20 12.14
N SER A 76 -15.35 -2.50 12.90
CA SER A 76 -15.44 -3.68 13.78
C SER A 76 -15.39 -5.01 13.02
N GLU A 77 -15.74 -5.02 11.74
CA GLU A 77 -15.67 -6.20 10.88
C GLU A 77 -14.32 -6.35 10.19
N VAL A 78 -13.40 -5.40 10.32
CA VAL A 78 -12.12 -5.41 9.61
C VAL A 78 -10.97 -5.71 10.56
N SER A 79 -10.18 -6.70 10.20
CA SER A 79 -8.94 -7.05 10.89
C SER A 79 -7.78 -7.13 9.91
N VAL A 80 -6.57 -7.12 10.45
CA VAL A 80 -5.33 -7.22 9.69
C VAL A 80 -4.60 -8.50 10.06
N THR A 81 -4.08 -9.19 9.05
CA THR A 81 -3.08 -10.24 9.22
C THR A 81 -1.80 -9.83 8.50
N VAL A 82 -0.67 -10.10 9.15
CA VAL A 82 0.68 -9.74 8.68
C VAL A 82 1.51 -11.00 8.67
N GLN A 83 2.03 -11.37 7.50
CA GLN A 83 2.62 -12.70 7.30
C GLN A 83 3.85 -12.62 6.41
N SER A 84 4.81 -13.49 6.69
CA SER A 84 6.02 -13.72 5.92
C SER A 84 6.31 -15.24 5.97
N PRO A 85 7.04 -15.82 5.00
CA PRO A 85 7.39 -17.24 5.08
C PRO A 85 8.04 -17.61 6.43
N GLY A 86 7.34 -18.40 7.23
CA GLY A 86 7.79 -18.85 8.55
C GLY A 86 7.61 -17.84 9.70
N GLN A 87 7.03 -16.66 9.48
CA GLN A 87 6.75 -15.66 10.51
C GLN A 87 5.37 -15.04 10.34
N ASN A 88 4.56 -15.03 11.39
CA ASN A 88 3.23 -14.40 11.37
C ASN A 88 3.11 -13.46 12.56
N ALA A 89 2.67 -12.22 12.32
CA ALA A 89 2.25 -11.35 13.40
C ALA A 89 0.83 -11.73 13.86
N PRO A 90 0.47 -11.44 15.12
CA PRO A 90 -0.89 -11.65 15.61
C PRO A 90 -1.93 -10.89 14.78
N LYS A 91 -3.06 -11.55 14.51
CA LYS A 91 -4.24 -10.90 13.93
C LYS A 91 -4.73 -9.81 14.89
N ARG A 92 -5.07 -8.64 14.35
CA ARG A 92 -5.56 -7.51 15.16
C ARG A 92 -6.57 -6.67 14.40
N PRO A 93 -7.39 -5.85 15.09
CA PRO A 93 -8.24 -4.88 14.41
C PRO A 93 -7.41 -3.81 13.69
N VAL A 94 -8.05 -3.11 12.78
CA VAL A 94 -7.53 -1.87 12.19
C VAL A 94 -7.46 -0.76 13.26
N THR A 95 -6.59 0.22 13.08
CA THR A 95 -6.39 1.32 14.05
C THR A 95 -7.23 2.55 13.74
N ALA A 96 -7.59 2.79 12.48
CA ALA A 96 -8.46 3.90 12.10
C ALA A 96 -9.27 3.58 10.83
N ALA A 97 -10.34 4.34 10.62
CA ALA A 97 -11.17 4.33 9.41
C ALA A 97 -11.66 5.76 9.15
N VAL A 98 -11.85 6.15 7.88
CA VAL A 98 -12.45 7.47 7.55
C VAL A 98 -13.88 7.59 8.11
N ASN A 99 -14.61 6.47 8.14
CA ASN A 99 -15.90 6.35 8.82
C ASN A 99 -15.93 5.01 9.59
N PRO A 100 -15.96 5.01 10.93
CA PRO A 100 -15.94 3.78 11.73
C PRO A 100 -17.15 2.87 11.52
N ASP A 101 -18.32 3.43 11.22
CA ASP A 101 -19.56 2.65 11.08
C ASP A 101 -19.73 2.08 9.66
N ASN A 102 -19.17 2.75 8.66
CA ASN A 102 -19.28 2.33 7.26
C ASN A 102 -18.25 3.02 6.35
N GLY A 103 -17.00 2.59 6.42
CA GLY A 103 -15.88 3.17 5.67
C GLY A 103 -15.37 2.27 4.54
N ASP A 104 -14.79 2.87 3.50
CA ASP A 104 -14.04 2.18 2.44
C ASP A 104 -12.51 2.27 2.63
N LEU A 105 -12.07 3.05 3.63
CA LEU A 105 -10.67 3.28 3.95
C LEU A 105 -10.38 2.86 5.39
N PHE A 106 -9.36 2.02 5.56
CA PHE A 106 -8.93 1.50 6.86
C PHE A 106 -7.42 1.61 6.99
N ALA A 107 -6.95 2.02 8.16
CA ALA A 107 -5.53 2.14 8.45
C ALA A 107 -5.13 1.20 9.58
N VAL A 108 -3.88 0.78 9.56
CA VAL A 108 -3.23 0.04 10.64
C VAL A 108 -1.81 0.54 10.83
N ASP A 109 -1.41 0.71 12.09
CA ASP A 109 -0.02 0.89 12.46
C ASP A 109 0.66 -0.48 12.61
N LEU A 110 1.76 -0.68 11.88
CA LEU A 110 2.59 -1.89 11.88
C LEU A 110 3.87 -1.71 12.69
N THR A 111 4.13 -0.52 13.24
CA THR A 111 5.39 -0.18 13.93
C THR A 111 5.66 -1.10 15.12
N ALA A 112 4.63 -1.48 15.87
CA ALA A 112 4.74 -2.38 17.02
C ALA A 112 5.02 -3.85 16.64
N ASP A 113 4.88 -4.23 15.36
CA ASP A 113 5.09 -5.61 14.92
C ASP A 113 6.57 -5.99 14.82
N ASN A 114 7.48 -5.01 14.89
CA ASN A 114 8.93 -5.23 14.81
C ASN A 114 9.33 -6.13 13.64
N LEU A 115 8.75 -5.88 12.46
CA LEU A 115 8.95 -6.70 11.27
C LEU A 115 10.44 -6.83 10.92
N GLY A 116 10.93 -8.07 10.90
CA GLY A 116 12.31 -8.39 10.53
C GLY A 116 12.54 -8.39 9.00
N PRO A 117 13.80 -8.51 8.54
CA PRO A 117 14.14 -8.50 7.12
C PRO A 117 13.48 -9.67 6.36
N ALA A 118 12.49 -9.35 5.52
CA ALA A 118 11.77 -10.29 4.67
C ALA A 118 10.78 -9.52 3.76
N THR A 119 10.13 -10.24 2.85
CA THR A 119 8.90 -9.75 2.21
C THR A 119 7.70 -10.15 3.04
N TRP A 120 6.92 -9.16 3.44
CA TRP A 120 5.72 -9.31 4.25
C TRP A 120 4.48 -9.06 3.41
N THR A 121 3.49 -9.93 3.56
CA THR A 121 2.15 -9.79 3.02
C THR A 121 1.24 -9.26 4.12
N ILE A 122 0.58 -8.15 3.82
CA ILE A 122 -0.40 -7.50 4.70
C ILE A 122 -1.77 -7.71 4.09
N ASN A 123 -2.68 -8.32 4.84
CA ASN A 123 -4.04 -8.58 4.39
C ASN A 123 -5.03 -7.91 5.34
N PHE A 124 -5.93 -7.13 4.78
CA PHE A 124 -7.14 -6.71 5.47
C PHE A 124 -8.19 -7.78 5.21
N VAL A 125 -8.77 -8.30 6.28
CA VAL A 125 -9.74 -9.39 6.25
C VAL A 125 -11.04 -8.94 6.90
N SER A 126 -12.16 -9.36 6.31
CA SER A 126 -13.49 -9.19 6.90
C SER A 126 -13.72 -10.14 8.08
N ALA A 127 -14.82 -9.95 8.81
CA ALA A 127 -15.25 -10.80 9.93
C ALA A 127 -15.34 -12.29 9.54
N ASN A 128 -15.72 -12.57 8.30
CA ASN A 128 -15.83 -13.93 7.75
C ASN A 128 -14.48 -14.51 7.28
N GLY A 129 -13.36 -13.83 7.53
CA GLY A 129 -12.02 -14.26 7.14
C GLY A 129 -11.66 -14.03 5.67
N ARG A 130 -12.56 -13.45 4.87
CA ARG A 130 -12.28 -13.11 3.46
C ARG A 130 -11.34 -11.91 3.37
N ILE A 131 -10.29 -12.02 2.56
CA ILE A 131 -9.40 -10.91 2.22
C ILE A 131 -10.18 -9.87 1.40
N ILE A 132 -10.15 -8.62 1.85
CA ILE A 132 -10.83 -7.47 1.23
C ILE A 132 -9.86 -6.41 0.69
N ALA A 133 -8.60 -6.47 1.09
CA ALA A 133 -7.47 -5.80 0.46
C ALA A 133 -6.18 -6.55 0.83
N SER A 134 -5.21 -6.58 -0.09
CA SER A 134 -3.92 -7.22 0.13
C SER A 134 -2.81 -6.40 -0.52
N GLY A 135 -1.62 -6.47 0.03
CA GLY A 135 -0.43 -5.82 -0.47
C GLY A 135 0.81 -6.42 0.17
N PHE A 136 1.96 -6.15 -0.42
CA PHE A 136 3.24 -6.61 0.10
C PHE A 136 4.22 -5.45 0.28
N LEU A 137 5.08 -5.59 1.26
CA LEU A 137 6.22 -4.72 1.49
C LEU A 137 7.47 -5.56 1.77
N THR A 138 8.64 -4.99 1.56
CA THR A 138 9.92 -5.63 1.87
C THR A 138 10.62 -4.86 2.97
N ILE A 139 11.04 -5.57 4.01
CA ILE A 139 11.92 -5.06 5.04
C ILE A 139 13.36 -5.43 4.67
N THR A 140 14.22 -4.43 4.60
CA THR A 140 15.66 -4.63 4.47
C THR A 140 16.32 -4.53 5.85
N PRO A 141 17.51 -5.12 6.03
CA PRO A 141 18.36 -4.81 7.17
C PRO A 141 18.60 -3.29 7.31
#